data_AF-A0AAD4EWY8-F1
#
_entry.id   AF-A0AAD4EWY8-F1
#
_cell.length_a   1.000
_cell.length_b   1.000
_cell.length_c   1.000
_cell.angle_alpha   90.00
_cell.angle_beta   90.00
_cell.angle_gamma   90.00
#
_symmetry.space_group_name_H-M   'P 1'
#
loop_
_entity.id
_entity.type
_entity.pdbx_description
1 polymer ?
#
loop_
_entity_poly.entity_id
_entity_poly.type
_entity_poly.pdbx_seq_one_letter_code
_entity_poly.pdbx_strand_id
1 'polypeptide(L)'
;MTLNGKLTGASMGIGEAIGNALAAAGANLILISRSEDKLKAISAKFTASYPAQRFSYQAVDIGNHDLVDKAISSAIEELGHIDILINNTVYHASKAFQEGFTNALRNELSGTNIKVLALRPGCVATNFHSQRVGHDQQLYESFFEGFE
;
A
#
# COMPACT_ATOMS: atom_id res chain seq x y z
N MET A 1 3.12 22.14 12.20
CA MET A 1 1.78 21.55 11.93
C MET A 1 2.00 20.07 11.70
N THR A 2 1.30 19.20 12.42
CA THR A 2 1.43 17.74 12.30
C THR A 2 0.48 17.24 11.22
N LEU A 3 0.97 16.43 10.27
CA LEU A 3 0.15 15.88 9.20
C LEU A 3 -0.53 14.58 9.64
N ASN A 4 -1.75 14.35 9.16
CA ASN A 4 -2.55 13.17 9.43
C ASN A 4 -2.76 12.36 8.13
N GLY A 5 -2.38 11.08 8.14
CA GLY A 5 -2.42 10.23 6.95
C GLY A 5 -3.31 9.00 7.11
N LYS A 6 -4.02 8.61 6.05
CA LYS A 6 -4.70 7.31 5.93
C LYS A 6 -3.98 6.41 4.93
N LEU A 7 -3.69 5.19 5.36
CA LEU A 7 -2.92 4.22 4.59
C LEU A 7 -3.68 2.90 4.44
N THR A 8 -4.05 2.52 3.21
CA THR A 8 -4.59 1.18 2.91
C THR A 8 -3.47 0.20 2.64
N GLY A 9 -3.67 -1.08 2.98
CA GLY A 9 -2.65 -2.11 2.78
C GLY A 9 -1.42 -1.89 3.67
N ALA A 10 -1.61 -1.21 4.81
CA ALA A 10 -0.55 -0.80 5.73
C ALA A 10 0.19 -1.97 6.39
N SER A 11 -0.41 -3.15 6.42
CA SER A 11 0.02 -4.26 7.28
C SER A 11 1.26 -5.02 6.80
N MET A 12 1.83 -4.70 5.63
CA MET A 12 3.06 -5.32 5.13
C MET A 12 3.64 -4.59 3.91
N GLY A 13 4.91 -4.88 3.60
CA GLY A 13 5.55 -4.54 2.34
C GLY A 13 5.63 -3.03 2.10
N ILE A 14 5.20 -2.58 0.92
CA ILE A 14 5.26 -1.16 0.52
C ILE A 14 4.40 -0.30 1.45
N GLY A 15 3.22 -0.79 1.86
CA GLY A 15 2.36 -0.04 2.77
C GLY A 15 3.05 0.21 4.10
N GLU A 16 3.64 -0.83 4.70
CA GLU A 16 4.43 -0.70 5.94
C GLU A 16 5.59 0.28 5.79
N ALA A 17 6.37 0.16 4.70
CA ALA A 17 7.52 1.04 4.45
C ALA A 17 7.10 2.52 4.32
N ILE A 18 6.01 2.80 3.60
CA ILE A 18 5.42 4.15 3.50
C ILE A 18 4.95 4.63 4.87
N GLY A 19 4.26 3.78 5.63
CA GLY A 19 3.80 4.11 6.98
C GLY A 19 4.97 4.48 7.90
N ASN A 20 6.06 3.72 7.84
CA ASN A 20 7.26 3.99 8.63
C ASN A 20 7.92 5.32 8.23
N ALA A 21 8.02 5.61 6.92
CA ALA A 21 8.59 6.87 6.44
C ALA A 21 7.75 8.09 6.85
N LEU A 22 6.43 7.98 6.78
CA LEU A 22 5.52 9.05 7.22
C LEU A 22 5.57 9.25 8.74
N ALA A 23 5.61 8.16 9.51
CA ALA A 23 5.76 8.20 10.95
C ALA A 23 7.09 8.86 11.36
N ALA A 24 8.19 8.51 10.69
CA ALA A 24 9.50 9.13 10.89
C ALA A 24 9.53 10.63 10.55
N ALA A 25 8.72 11.05 9.56
CA ALA A 25 8.51 12.46 9.22
C ALA A 25 7.57 13.19 10.21
N GLY A 26 7.08 12.49 11.23
CA GLY A 26 6.27 13.04 12.32
C GLY A 26 4.77 13.01 12.08
N ALA A 27 4.28 12.28 11.06
CA ALA A 27 2.85 12.18 10.78
C ALA A 27 2.12 11.24 11.73
N ASN A 28 0.86 11.56 12.04
CA ASN A 28 -0.07 10.60 12.64
C ASN A 28 -0.69 9.75 11.55
N LEU A 29 -0.95 8.47 11.80
CA LEU A 29 -1.47 7.56 10.79
C LEU A 29 -2.65 6.74 11.28
N ILE A 30 -3.66 6.60 10.42
CA ILE A 30 -4.63 5.51 10.51
C ILE A 30 -4.31 4.42 9.48
N LEU A 31 -4.15 3.21 9.98
CA LEU A 31 -3.73 2.03 9.21
C LEU A 31 -4.95 1.17 8.89
N ILE A 32 -5.21 0.92 7.61
CA ILE A 32 -6.35 0.12 7.16
C ILE A 32 -5.87 -1.09 6.39
N SER A 33 -6.30 -2.28 6.82
CA SER A 33 -6.12 -3.53 6.11
C SER A 33 -7.16 -4.56 6.58
N ARG A 34 -7.15 -5.76 6.02
CA ARG A 34 -8.07 -6.84 6.43
C ARG A 34 -7.58 -7.65 7.63
N SER A 35 -6.29 -7.60 7.93
CA SER A 35 -5.66 -8.50 8.92
C SER A 35 -5.41 -7.75 10.23
N GLU A 36 -6.32 -7.90 11.19
CA GLU A 36 -6.25 -7.21 12.48
C GLU A 36 -4.96 -7.51 13.24
N ASP A 37 -4.55 -8.78 13.33
CA ASP A 37 -3.33 -9.16 14.05
C ASP A 37 -2.09 -8.43 13.52
N LYS A 38 -1.98 -8.30 12.20
CA LYS A 38 -0.87 -7.59 11.55
C LYS A 38 -0.94 -6.09 11.79
N LEU A 39 -2.13 -5.51 11.75
CA LEU A 39 -2.36 -4.09 12.05
C LEU A 39 -2.00 -3.76 13.50
N LYS A 40 -2.37 -4.63 14.44
CA LYS A 40 -2.03 -4.46 15.85
C LYS A 40 -0.52 -4.52 16.07
N ALA A 41 0.16 -5.49 15.44
CA ALA A 41 1.62 -5.61 15.52
C ALA A 41 2.35 -4.38 14.96
N ILE A 42 1.93 -3.88 13.79
CA ILE A 42 2.58 -2.71 13.18
C ILE A 42 2.26 -1.41 13.92
N SER A 43 1.03 -1.27 14.43
CA SER A 43 0.66 -0.11 15.25
C SER A 43 1.48 -0.08 16.53
N ALA A 44 1.67 -1.23 17.19
CA ALA A 44 2.53 -1.32 18.38
C ALA A 44 3.99 -0.98 18.05
N LYS A 45 4.51 -1.48 16.92
CA LYS A 45 5.86 -1.15 16.42
C LYS A 45 6.03 0.36 16.18
N PHE A 46 5.06 1.00 15.53
CA PHE A 46 5.11 2.44 15.26
C PHE A 46 5.00 3.26 16.56
N THR A 47 4.08 2.92 17.45
CA THR A 47 3.95 3.60 18.75
C THR A 47 5.23 3.50 19.58
N ALA A 48 5.89 2.34 19.58
CA ALA A 48 7.16 2.16 20.28
C ALA A 48 8.31 2.97 19.66
N SER A 49 8.34 3.09 18.32
CA SER A 49 9.41 3.78 17.60
C SER A 49 9.21 5.31 17.55
N TYR A 50 7.95 5.76 17.60
CA TYR A 50 7.54 7.14 17.35
C TYR A 50 6.50 7.59 18.40
N PRO A 51 6.86 7.69 19.69
CA PRO A 51 5.90 7.89 20.79
C PRO A 51 5.21 9.26 20.79
N ALA A 52 5.73 10.23 20.02
CA ALA A 52 5.12 11.56 19.88
C ALA A 52 3.98 11.61 18.84
N GLN A 53 3.83 10.55 18.04
CA GLN A 53 2.83 10.43 16.98
C GLN A 53 1.69 9.52 17.43
N ARG A 54 0.54 9.65 16.78
CA ARG A 54 -0.64 8.81 17.00
C ARG A 54 -0.78 7.80 15.87
N PHE A 55 -0.95 6.53 16.25
CA PHE A 55 -1.21 5.44 15.32
C PHE A 55 -2.48 4.71 15.74
N SER A 56 -3.48 4.74 14.87
CA SER A 56 -4.70 3.95 15.00
C SER A 56 -4.83 2.99 13.83
N TYR A 57 -5.67 1.98 13.99
CA TYR A 57 -5.90 1.00 12.93
C TYR A 57 -7.35 0.56 12.87
N GLN A 58 -7.80 0.20 11.66
CA GLN A 58 -9.10 -0.41 11.45
C GLN A 58 -8.98 -1.62 10.52
N ALA A 59 -9.50 -2.75 10.99
CA ALA A 59 -9.58 -3.98 10.20
C ALA A 59 -10.81 -3.94 9.29
N VAL A 60 -10.64 -3.48 8.05
CA VAL A 60 -11.73 -3.28 7.09
C VAL A 60 -11.33 -3.78 5.71
N ASP A 61 -12.22 -4.52 5.06
CA ASP A 61 -12.10 -4.81 3.64
C ASP A 61 -12.52 -3.57 2.83
N ILE A 62 -11.60 -3.06 2.01
CA ILE A 62 -11.82 -1.88 1.18
C ILE A 62 -12.95 -2.07 0.15
N GLY A 63 -13.32 -3.33 -0.15
CA GLY A 63 -14.45 -3.64 -1.01
C GLY A 63 -15.82 -3.43 -0.36
N ASN A 64 -15.89 -3.24 0.96
CA ASN A 64 -17.13 -2.94 1.67
C ASN A 64 -17.26 -1.43 1.92
N HIS A 65 -17.95 -0.75 1.00
CA HIS A 65 -18.09 0.70 0.99
C HIS A 65 -18.70 1.26 2.29
N ASP A 66 -19.75 0.64 2.83
CA ASP A 66 -20.38 1.10 4.08
C ASP A 66 -19.43 1.04 5.28
N LEU A 67 -18.60 0.00 5.35
CA LEU A 67 -17.61 -0.14 6.42
C LEU A 67 -16.43 0.82 6.22
N VAL A 68 -16.03 1.08 4.98
CA VAL A 68 -14.99 2.07 4.65
C VAL A 68 -15.43 3.47 5.05
N ASP A 69 -16.66 3.86 4.74
CA ASP A 69 -17.19 5.19 5.08
C ASP A 69 -17.25 5.41 6.60
N LYS A 70 -17.64 4.37 7.35
CA LYS A 70 -17.60 4.39 8.82
C LYS A 70 -16.16 4.51 9.35
N ALA A 71 -15.23 3.76 8.77
CA ALA A 71 -13.82 3.80 9.17
C ALA A 71 -13.18 5.17 8.92
N ILE A 72 -13.50 5.80 7.78
CA ILE A 72 -13.03 7.14 7.46
C ILE A 72 -13.64 8.17 8.40
N SER A 73 -14.95 8.08 8.68
CA SER A 73 -15.62 9.00 9.61
C SER A 73 -14.99 8.93 11.00
N SER A 74 -14.79 7.71 11.51
CA SER A 74 -14.10 7.48 12.80
C SER A 74 -12.66 8.00 12.80
N ALA A 75 -11.93 7.85 11.69
CA ALA A 75 -10.58 8.38 11.55
C ALA A 75 -10.53 9.91 11.61
N ILE A 76 -11.48 10.57 10.94
CA ILE A 76 -11.60 12.03 10.94
C ILE A 76 -11.99 12.53 12.32
N GLU A 77 -12.87 11.83 13.03
CA GLU A 77 -13.19 12.17 14.42
C GLU A 77 -11.97 12.04 15.35
N GLU A 78 -11.15 11.01 15.17
CA GLU A 78 -9.97 10.75 16.00
C GLU A 78 -8.81 11.71 15.71
N LEU A 79 -8.53 11.99 14.43
CA LEU A 79 -7.38 12.79 13.99
C LEU A 79 -7.74 14.26 13.69
N GLY A 80 -9.03 14.58 13.63
CA GLY A 80 -9.60 15.88 13.27
C GLY A 80 -9.71 16.12 11.76
N HIS A 81 -8.68 15.75 10.99
CA HIS A 81 -8.64 15.87 9.53
C HIS A 81 -7.65 14.86 8.93
N ILE A 82 -7.71 14.65 7.62
CA ILE A 82 -6.76 13.82 6.86
C ILE A 82 -6.11 14.68 5.77
N ASP A 83 -4.78 14.80 5.81
CA ASP A 83 -3.98 15.53 4.83
C ASP A 83 -3.48 14.61 3.70
N ILE A 84 -3.20 13.34 4.04
CA ILE A 84 -2.51 12.40 3.15
C ILE A 84 -3.35 11.13 2.98
N LEU A 85 -3.65 10.77 1.73
CA LEU A 85 -4.39 9.54 1.39
C LEU A 85 -3.53 8.61 0.53
N ILE A 86 -3.20 7.43 1.07
CA ILE A 86 -2.42 6.40 0.35
C ILE A 86 -3.30 5.17 0.07
N ASN A 87 -3.71 5.02 -1.20
CA ASN A 87 -4.59 3.95 -1.70
C ASN A 87 -3.81 2.79 -2.36
N ASN A 88 -2.91 2.14 -1.61
CA ASN A 88 -2.08 1.03 -2.10
C ASN A 88 -2.89 -0.16 -2.68
N THR A 89 -4.08 -0.48 -2.16
CA THR A 89 -4.88 -1.60 -2.68
C THR A 89 -5.42 -1.36 -4.10
N VAL A 90 -5.73 -0.11 -4.44
CA VAL A 90 -6.21 0.28 -5.78
C VAL A 90 -5.11 0.15 -6.83
N TYR A 91 -3.84 0.32 -6.43
CA TYR A 91 -2.70 0.12 -7.31
C TYR A 91 -2.66 -1.32 -7.83
N HIS A 92 -2.82 -2.32 -6.96
CA HIS A 92 -2.81 -3.72 -7.39
C HIS A 92 -4.00 -4.08 -8.30
N ALA A 93 -5.19 -3.56 -7.98
CA ALA A 93 -6.40 -3.78 -8.79
C ALA A 93 -6.26 -3.20 -10.21
N SER A 94 -5.72 -1.98 -10.32
CA SER A 94 -5.51 -1.34 -11.64
C SER A 94 -4.49 -2.10 -12.50
N LYS A 95 -3.46 -2.71 -11.91
CA LYS A 95 -2.51 -3.58 -12.63
C LYS A 95 -3.15 -4.87 -13.14
N ALA A 96 -3.99 -5.51 -12.33
CA ALA A 96 -4.76 -6.67 -12.78
C ALA A 96 -5.73 -6.31 -13.92
N PHE A 97 -6.41 -5.17 -13.81
CA PHE A 97 -7.29 -4.67 -14.86
C PHE A 97 -6.53 -4.37 -16.16
N GLN A 98 -5.35 -3.75 -16.11
CA GLN A 98 -4.52 -3.49 -17.30
C GLN A 98 -4.26 -4.76 -18.11
N GLU A 99 -4.00 -5.88 -17.43
CA GLU A 99 -3.80 -7.18 -18.10
C GLU A 99 -5.10 -7.72 -18.70
N GLY A 100 -6.19 -7.75 -17.93
CA GLY A 100 -7.50 -8.22 -18.41
C GLY A 100 -8.00 -7.43 -19.62
N PHE A 101 -7.92 -6.10 -19.54
CA PHE A 101 -8.28 -5.19 -20.63
C PHE A 101 -7.40 -5.39 -21.88
N THR A 102 -6.08 -5.53 -21.69
CA THR A 102 -5.15 -5.80 -22.80
C THR A 102 -5.49 -7.12 -23.51
N ASN A 103 -5.81 -8.17 -22.77
CA ASN A 103 -6.18 -9.47 -23.34
C ASN A 103 -7.52 -9.41 -24.09
N ALA A 104 -8.51 -8.69 -23.55
CA ALA A 104 -9.79 -8.46 -24.22
C ALA A 104 -9.57 -7.74 -25.57
N LEU A 105 -8.83 -6.63 -25.57
CA LEU A 105 -8.48 -5.89 -26.79
C LEU A 105 -7.71 -6.74 -27.81
N ARG A 106 -6.80 -7.59 -27.35
CA ARG A 106 -6.07 -8.52 -28.23
C ARG A 106 -7.02 -9.47 -28.95
N ASN A 107 -8.04 -9.98 -28.26
CA ASN A 107 -9.04 -10.87 -28.84
C ASN A 107 -9.97 -10.13 -29.81
N GLU A 108 -10.47 -8.95 -29.44
CA GLU A 108 -11.35 -8.14 -30.27
C GLU A 108 -10.68 -7.67 -31.56
N LEU A 109 -9.39 -7.35 -31.51
CA LEU A 109 -8.62 -6.89 -32.68
C LEU A 109 -7.99 -8.04 -33.46
N SER A 110 -8.31 -9.30 -33.12
CA SER A 110 -7.86 -10.46 -33.87
C SER A 110 -8.36 -10.41 -35.31
N GLY A 111 -7.46 -10.64 -36.27
CA GLY A 111 -7.76 -10.52 -37.71
C GLY A 111 -7.56 -9.11 -38.29
N THR A 112 -7.29 -8.10 -37.47
CA THR A 112 -6.88 -6.77 -37.94
C THR A 112 -5.36 -6.65 -38.09
N ASN A 113 -4.90 -5.53 -38.65
CA ASN A 113 -3.48 -5.16 -38.68
C ASN A 113 -2.98 -4.53 -37.36
N ILE A 114 -3.81 -4.48 -36.31
CA ILE A 114 -3.45 -3.92 -35.00
C ILE A 114 -3.00 -5.05 -34.06
N LYS A 115 -1.87 -4.86 -33.38
CA LYS A 115 -1.35 -5.78 -32.36
C LYS A 115 -1.30 -5.09 -31.00
N VAL A 116 -1.80 -5.78 -29.98
CA VAL A 116 -1.84 -5.28 -28.59
C VAL A 116 -0.85 -6.10 -27.76
N LEU A 117 -0.07 -5.47 -26.89
CA LEU A 117 0.90 -6.12 -26.01
C LEU A 117 0.87 -5.47 -24.62
N ALA A 118 0.78 -6.28 -23.57
CA ALA A 118 1.05 -5.85 -22.21
C ALA A 118 2.52 -6.17 -21.89
N LEU A 119 3.33 -5.15 -21.64
CA LEU A 119 4.71 -5.33 -21.19
C LEU A 119 4.71 -5.61 -19.68
N ARG A 120 5.28 -6.74 -19.28
CA ARG A 120 5.51 -7.11 -17.89
C ARG A 120 7.02 -7.16 -17.65
N PRO A 121 7.67 -6.05 -17.25
CA PRO A 121 9.13 -6.01 -17.12
C PRO A 121 9.68 -6.86 -15.95
N GLY A 122 8.84 -7.65 -15.28
CA GLY A 122 9.25 -8.48 -14.16
C GLY A 122 9.66 -7.66 -12.94
N CYS A 123 10.55 -8.23 -12.14
CA CYS A 123 11.13 -7.57 -11.00
C CYS A 123 12.13 -6.51 -11.47
N VAL A 124 11.88 -5.23 -11.17
CA VAL A 124 12.75 -4.13 -11.61
C VAL A 124 13.52 -3.60 -10.41
N ALA A 125 14.84 -3.66 -10.50
CA ALA A 125 15.75 -3.06 -9.52
C ALA A 125 15.44 -1.57 -9.38
N THR A 126 14.87 -1.21 -8.23
CA THR A 126 14.49 0.17 -7.90
C THR A 126 14.77 0.42 -6.44
N ASN A 127 14.99 1.69 -6.08
CA ASN A 127 15.19 2.11 -4.69
C ASN A 127 14.00 1.74 -3.76
N PHE A 128 12.83 1.43 -4.31
CA PHE A 128 11.69 0.93 -3.53
C PHE A 128 11.98 -0.42 -2.87
N HIS A 129 12.78 -1.26 -3.51
CA HIS A 129 13.05 -2.61 -3.03
C HIS A 129 14.00 -2.59 -1.84
N SER A 130 14.93 -1.63 -1.79
CA SER A 130 15.80 -1.41 -0.63
C SER A 130 15.03 -0.78 0.52
N GLN A 131 14.15 0.19 0.26
CA GLN A 131 13.29 0.77 1.30
C GLN A 131 12.35 -0.26 1.94
N ARG A 132 11.77 -1.18 1.15
CA ARG A 132 10.88 -2.26 1.64
C ARG A 132 11.51 -3.10 2.75
N VAL A 133 12.83 -3.29 2.69
CA VAL A 133 13.61 -4.10 3.65
C VAL A 133 14.42 -3.23 4.61
N GLY A 134 14.12 -1.93 4.71
CA GLY A 134 14.83 -1.03 5.62
C GLY A 134 16.30 -0.82 5.26
N HIS A 135 16.63 -0.88 3.97
CA HIS A 135 18.00 -0.84 3.43
C HIS A 135 18.90 -2.01 3.86
N ASP A 136 18.32 -3.10 4.36
CA ASP A 136 19.04 -4.35 4.56
C ASP A 136 19.44 -4.97 3.22
N GLN A 137 20.74 -5.03 2.97
CA GLN A 137 21.29 -5.48 1.69
C GLN A 137 21.07 -6.97 1.46
N GLN A 138 21.14 -7.82 2.50
CA GLN A 138 20.92 -9.27 2.35
C GLN A 138 19.47 -9.58 2.01
N LEU A 139 18.52 -8.90 2.67
CA LEU A 139 17.10 -9.05 2.36
C LEU A 139 16.71 -8.44 1.01
N TYR A 140 17.44 -7.43 0.55
CA TYR A 140 17.30 -6.90 -0.81
C TYR A 140 17.73 -7.96 -1.83
N GLU A 141 18.93 -8.50 -1.68
CA GLU A 141 19.50 -9.48 -2.62
C GLU A 141 18.69 -10.78 -2.67
N SER A 142 18.26 -11.30 -1.52
CA SER A 142 17.42 -12.50 -1.46
C SER A 142 16.05 -12.34 -2.14
N PHE A 143 15.56 -11.10 -2.28
CA PHE A 143 14.33 -10.85 -3.03
C PHE A 143 14.50 -10.96 -4.54
N PHE A 144 15.69 -10.62 -5.06
CA PHE A 144 16.01 -10.73 -6.47
C PHE A 144 16.50 -12.12 -6.86
N GLU A 145 16.82 -12.96 -5.89
CA GLU A 145 17.22 -14.35 -6.10
C GLU A 145 16.13 -15.11 -6.88
N GLY A 146 16.50 -15.67 -8.04
CA GLY A 146 15.57 -16.37 -8.94
C GLY A 146 14.74 -15.46 -9.88
N PHE A 147 14.95 -14.14 -9.84
CA PHE A 147 14.43 -13.18 -10.83
C PHE A 147 15.50 -12.70 -11.82
N GLU A 148 16.67 -13.35 -11.81
CA GLU A 148 17.76 -13.18 -12.79
C GLU A 148 17.39 -13.68 -14.19
#